data_AF-A0A8J6NJJ6-F1
#
_entry.id   AF-A0A8J6NJJ6-F1
#
_cell.length_a   1.000
_cell.length_b   1.000
_cell.length_c   1.000
_cell.angle_alpha   90.00
_cell.angle_beta   90.00
_cell.angle_gamma   90.00
#
_symmetry.space_group_name_H-M   'P 1'
#
loop_
_entity.id
_entity.type
_entity.pdbx_description
1 polymer ?
#
loop_
_entity_poly.entity_id
_entity_poly.type
_entity_poly.pdbx_seq_one_letter_code
_entity_poly.pdbx_strand_id
1 'polypeptide(L)'
;MVDILLIQPPIRDFYLTVKRTIPYGLACIAAALLEEGFAVNIFDGLAVSKSRIIDLPAEMKYVREYYGKPDQSPFGLFYHYRHFGYSFEHIGQVARDSGAYLVGISALFTPYFQEALKVAEAVKKFHPECKIVLGGHHPTALPLSVMENHAIDFILRGEGEVSTPLLARALKTGTGLASIPGIVFRKPDGSIHVDNPAWIVNPDRFPLPAAHLLRQKFYQRKNKASAVITTSRGCPLKCTYCSLGASSDLPYRRRNVASVIKEIATAVTQYDAGFIDFEDENLSLDKKWFLNLLNQINVRFNGAGLEFRAMNGLLPSSLDDETVCAMQAVGFKSLNLSLGSASRDQLERFKRPDVRESFDRALQLAETYGLTAVGYVIVGAPYQNAQESLSDLFFLAARRVLAGISIFYPAPGSRDFELCKAANILPDTFSLMRSSTLPLSHTTTRTEAVTLLRLGRILNFMKYLKDLESAASGVSRRHASIRKPDDRLETGMKLLEMFLDDGKIRGITPDGEIFEHNISTELTRRFLGELKNIPIRGTW
;
A
#
# COMPACT_ATOMS: atom_id res chain seq x y z
N MET A 1 9.12 -30.85 13.76
CA MET A 1 10.08 -29.73 13.87
C MET A 1 9.96 -28.93 12.60
N VAL A 2 9.99 -27.60 12.65
CA VAL A 2 9.88 -26.76 11.44
C VAL A 2 11.25 -26.70 10.80
N ASP A 3 11.35 -26.93 9.49
CA ASP A 3 12.61 -26.73 8.74
C ASP A 3 12.85 -25.23 8.53
N ILE A 4 11.80 -24.51 8.13
CA ILE A 4 11.87 -23.13 7.66
C ILE A 4 10.79 -22.27 8.31
N LEU A 5 11.19 -21.17 8.93
CA LEU A 5 10.29 -20.17 9.48
C LEU A 5 10.29 -18.92 8.60
N LEU A 6 9.14 -18.55 8.04
CA LEU A 6 8.96 -17.31 7.28
C LEU A 6 8.31 -16.24 8.17
N ILE A 7 8.90 -15.06 8.22
CA ILE A 7 8.51 -13.98 9.14
C ILE A 7 8.12 -12.73 8.34
N GLN A 8 6.92 -12.23 8.61
CA GLN A 8 6.56 -10.85 8.28
C GLN A 8 6.86 -9.96 9.50
N PRO A 9 7.73 -8.93 9.38
CA PRO A 9 8.06 -8.05 10.50
C PRO A 9 6.87 -7.24 11.04
N PRO A 10 6.94 -6.78 12.30
CA PRO A 10 6.04 -5.74 12.81
C PRO A 10 6.33 -4.40 12.10
N ILE A 11 5.44 -3.41 12.27
CA ILE A 11 5.57 -2.08 11.66
C ILE A 11 5.64 -1.02 12.74
N ARG A 12 6.50 -0.01 12.56
CA ARG A 12 6.44 1.23 13.35
C ARG A 12 6.02 2.40 12.48
N ASP A 13 4.81 2.90 12.67
CA ASP A 13 4.27 4.06 11.95
C ASP A 13 3.20 4.78 12.78
N PHE A 14 2.61 5.84 12.24
CA PHE A 14 1.45 6.51 12.79
C PHE A 14 0.14 5.75 12.57
N TYR A 15 0.08 4.89 11.54
CA TYR A 15 -1.13 4.16 11.18
C TYR A 15 -0.81 2.78 10.60
N LEU A 16 -1.83 1.92 10.58
CA LEU A 16 -1.75 0.61 9.95
C LEU A 16 -3.05 0.32 9.18
N THR A 17 -2.93 -0.13 7.95
CA THR A 17 -4.07 -0.61 7.15
C THR A 17 -4.17 -2.12 7.30
N VAL A 18 -4.86 -2.60 8.35
CA VAL A 18 -4.91 -4.02 8.75
C VAL A 18 -5.24 -4.98 7.59
N LYS A 19 -6.20 -4.64 6.72
CA LYS A 19 -6.57 -5.49 5.57
C LYS A 19 -5.46 -5.71 4.54
N ARG A 20 -4.40 -4.89 4.56
CA ARG A 20 -3.23 -4.97 3.67
C ARG A 20 -2.02 -5.65 4.32
N THR A 21 -2.19 -6.26 5.49
CA THR A 21 -1.10 -6.94 6.20
C THR A 21 -1.10 -8.45 5.96
N ILE A 22 -1.95 -8.98 5.07
CA ILE A 22 -1.93 -10.41 4.73
C ILE A 22 -0.59 -10.73 4.04
N PRO A 23 0.24 -11.67 4.55
CA PRO A 23 1.55 -12.00 4.00
C PRO A 23 1.48 -12.83 2.70
N TYR A 24 0.78 -12.35 1.67
CA TYR A 24 0.50 -13.12 0.45
C TYR A 24 1.76 -13.70 -0.19
N GLY A 25 2.81 -12.88 -0.35
CA GLY A 25 4.09 -13.35 -0.91
C GLY A 25 4.77 -14.44 -0.07
N LEU A 26 4.70 -14.36 1.27
CA LEU A 26 5.22 -15.44 2.12
C LEU A 26 4.39 -16.71 2.00
N ALA A 27 3.07 -16.61 1.80
CA ALA A 27 2.22 -17.76 1.53
C ALA A 27 2.54 -18.41 0.17
N CYS A 28 2.89 -17.64 -0.86
CA CYS A 28 3.40 -18.18 -2.13
C CYS A 28 4.73 -18.93 -1.93
N ILE A 29 5.69 -18.32 -1.23
CA ILE A 29 6.99 -18.95 -0.96
C ILE A 29 6.82 -20.23 -0.12
N ALA A 30 5.96 -20.20 0.90
CA ALA A 30 5.68 -21.37 1.71
C ALA A 30 5.07 -22.52 0.88
N ALA A 31 4.19 -22.22 -0.07
CA ALA A 31 3.60 -23.24 -0.94
C ALA A 31 4.67 -23.93 -1.80
N ALA A 32 5.60 -23.16 -2.39
CA ALA A 32 6.73 -23.72 -3.16
C ALA A 32 7.66 -24.58 -2.28
N LEU A 33 7.91 -24.18 -1.04
CA LEU A 33 8.70 -24.96 -0.09
C LEU A 33 8.01 -26.26 0.34
N LEU A 34 6.69 -26.23 0.56
CA LEU A 34 5.90 -27.41 0.92
C LEU A 34 5.88 -28.44 -0.23
N GLU A 35 5.77 -27.99 -1.48
CA GLU A 35 5.85 -28.85 -2.67
C GLU A 35 7.20 -29.58 -2.77
N GLU A 36 8.27 -28.94 -2.32
CA GLU A 36 9.63 -29.50 -2.27
C GLU A 36 9.89 -30.34 -1.00
N GLY A 37 8.86 -30.58 -0.17
CA GLY A 37 8.90 -31.47 0.98
C GLY A 37 9.46 -30.88 2.27
N PHE A 38 9.62 -29.55 2.36
CA PHE A 38 10.07 -28.88 3.60
C PHE A 38 8.91 -28.66 4.58
N ALA A 39 9.18 -28.79 5.87
CA ALA A 39 8.24 -28.36 6.92
C ALA A 39 8.32 -26.84 7.13
N VAL A 40 7.24 -26.12 6.83
CA VAL A 40 7.25 -24.64 6.82
C VAL A 40 6.23 -24.07 7.82
N ASN A 41 6.58 -22.96 8.46
CA ASN A 41 5.64 -22.14 9.21
C ASN A 41 5.73 -20.66 8.81
N ILE A 42 4.62 -19.92 8.91
CA ILE A 42 4.59 -18.47 8.74
C ILE A 42 4.27 -17.81 10.07
N PHE A 43 5.15 -16.92 10.52
CA PHE A 43 4.88 -16.02 11.63
C PHE A 43 4.64 -14.60 11.11
N ASP A 44 3.39 -14.17 11.12
CA ASP A 44 3.08 -12.76 10.88
C ASP A 44 3.17 -11.94 12.17
N GLY A 45 4.17 -11.07 12.22
CA GLY A 45 4.39 -10.11 13.30
C GLY A 45 3.23 -9.12 13.49
N LEU A 46 2.37 -8.95 12.48
CA LEU A 46 1.17 -8.10 12.51
C LEU A 46 -0.12 -8.85 12.81
N ALA A 47 -0.10 -10.19 12.92
CA ALA A 47 -1.28 -11.01 13.23
C ALA A 47 -1.64 -10.96 14.73
N VAL A 48 -1.87 -9.74 15.23
CA VAL A 48 -2.32 -9.40 16.58
C VAL A 48 -3.00 -8.03 16.57
N SER A 49 -3.98 -7.81 17.43
CA SER A 49 -4.64 -6.50 17.60
C SER A 49 -3.84 -5.53 18.49
N LYS A 50 -2.64 -5.91 18.93
CA LYS A 50 -1.81 -5.15 19.86
C LYS A 50 -1.01 -4.07 19.11
N SER A 51 -1.04 -2.87 19.66
CA SER A 51 -0.09 -1.80 19.33
C SER A 51 0.29 -1.06 20.61
N ARG A 52 1.47 -0.44 20.61
CA ARG A 52 1.92 0.42 21.70
C ARG A 52 2.38 1.75 21.15
N ILE A 53 2.00 2.84 21.82
CA ILE A 53 2.54 4.16 21.54
C ILE A 53 4.01 4.12 21.94
N ILE A 54 4.87 4.62 21.06
CA ILE A 54 6.31 4.74 21.28
C ILE A 54 6.73 6.16 20.91
N ASP A 55 7.90 6.56 21.38
CA ASP A 55 8.46 7.84 20.96
C ASP A 55 8.74 7.88 19.47
N LEU A 56 8.56 9.06 18.89
CA LEU A 56 9.03 9.31 17.54
C LEU A 56 10.55 9.13 17.46
N PRO A 57 11.06 8.40 16.45
CA PRO A 57 12.48 8.34 16.14
C PRO A 57 13.09 9.73 15.99
N ALA A 58 14.38 9.85 16.30
CA ALA A 58 15.08 11.14 16.31
C ALA A 58 15.01 11.83 14.95
N GLU A 59 15.18 11.06 13.87
CA GLU A 59 15.10 11.50 12.49
C GLU A 59 13.71 12.01 12.08
N MET A 60 12.65 11.72 12.85
CA MET A 60 11.27 12.15 12.58
C MET A 60 10.81 13.28 13.48
N LYS A 61 11.64 13.80 14.40
CA LYS A 61 11.19 14.81 15.38
C LYS A 61 10.55 16.05 14.73
N TYR A 62 11.00 16.45 13.53
CA TYR A 62 10.45 17.60 12.81
C TYR A 62 8.95 17.47 12.51
N VAL A 63 8.42 16.25 12.35
CA VAL A 63 6.98 16.08 12.04
C VAL A 63 6.07 16.41 13.23
N ARG A 64 6.62 16.53 14.45
CA ARG A 64 5.84 16.96 15.63
C ARG A 64 5.29 18.38 15.47
N GLU A 65 5.92 19.21 14.66
CA GLU A 65 5.41 20.54 14.32
C GLU A 65 4.05 20.47 13.60
N TYR A 66 3.77 19.37 12.90
CA TYR A 66 2.55 19.17 12.11
C TYR A 66 1.55 18.20 12.73
N TYR A 67 2.05 17.25 13.55
CA TYR A 67 1.30 16.14 14.16
C TYR A 67 1.31 16.20 15.69
N GLY A 68 1.73 17.31 16.30
CA GLY A 68 2.02 17.38 17.73
C GLY A 68 0.80 17.40 18.65
N LYS A 69 -0.42 17.54 18.11
CA LYS A 69 -1.67 17.62 18.89
C LYS A 69 -2.69 16.56 18.44
N PRO A 70 -3.48 15.98 19.37
CA PRO A 70 -4.48 14.95 19.10
C PRO A 70 -5.75 15.52 18.46
N ASP A 71 -5.69 15.89 17.18
CA ASP A 71 -6.84 16.43 16.46
C ASP A 71 -7.94 15.37 16.21
N GLN A 72 -9.11 15.54 16.82
CA GLN A 72 -10.28 14.66 16.65
C GLN A 72 -11.21 15.09 15.50
N SER A 73 -10.95 16.23 14.88
CA SER A 73 -11.76 16.74 13.77
C SER A 73 -11.68 15.83 12.52
N PRO A 74 -12.54 16.06 11.51
CA PRO A 74 -12.35 15.50 10.17
C PRO A 74 -11.03 15.89 9.51
N PHE A 75 -10.36 16.96 9.95
CA PHE A 75 -9.16 17.53 9.32
C PHE A 75 -7.84 17.10 9.97
N GLY A 76 -7.90 16.43 11.13
CA GLY A 76 -6.73 15.89 11.82
C GLY A 76 -5.92 14.95 10.94
N LEU A 77 -4.62 14.78 11.18
CA LEU A 77 -3.77 13.88 10.41
C LEU A 77 -3.30 12.71 11.30
N PHE A 78 -2.01 12.65 11.56
CA PHE A 78 -1.37 11.69 12.43
C PHE A 78 -1.14 12.31 13.81
N TYR A 79 -0.97 11.46 14.83
CA TYR A 79 -0.63 11.91 16.18
C TYR A 79 0.29 10.91 16.86
N HIS A 80 -0.24 9.75 17.25
CA HIS A 80 0.54 8.72 17.92
C HIS A 80 1.38 7.91 16.94
N TYR A 81 2.70 7.94 17.14
CA TYR A 81 3.62 6.97 16.55
C TYR A 81 3.57 5.67 17.36
N ARG A 82 3.43 4.53 16.67
CA ARG A 82 3.14 3.25 17.30
C ARG A 82 4.04 2.17 16.78
N HIS A 83 4.34 1.20 17.64
CA HIS A 83 4.74 -0.14 17.22
C HIS A 83 3.48 -0.98 17.10
N PHE A 84 3.17 -1.42 15.88
CA PHE A 84 2.12 -2.38 15.57
C PHE A 84 2.70 -3.78 15.51
N GLY A 85 2.06 -4.72 16.20
CA GLY A 85 2.49 -6.12 16.20
C GLY A 85 3.30 -6.57 17.40
N TYR A 86 3.83 -7.78 17.32
CA TYR A 86 4.66 -8.41 18.35
C TYR A 86 6.00 -7.69 18.56
N SER A 87 6.60 -7.79 19.76
CA SER A 87 7.95 -7.27 20.01
C SER A 87 9.01 -8.10 19.29
N PHE A 88 10.18 -7.49 19.04
CA PHE A 88 11.28 -8.16 18.36
C PHE A 88 11.79 -9.35 19.18
N GLU A 89 11.85 -9.21 20.50
CA GLU A 89 12.26 -10.27 21.43
C GLU A 89 11.33 -11.48 21.36
N HIS A 90 10.02 -11.24 21.29
CA HIS A 90 9.05 -12.33 21.15
C HIS A 90 9.23 -13.07 19.83
N ILE A 91 9.48 -12.33 18.74
CA ILE A 91 9.74 -12.93 17.42
C ILE A 91 11.02 -13.78 17.46
N GLY A 92 12.08 -13.30 18.10
CA GLY A 92 13.31 -14.07 18.28
C GLY A 92 13.10 -15.36 19.09
N GLN A 93 12.29 -15.30 20.15
CA GLN A 93 11.91 -16.47 20.94
C GLN A 93 11.10 -17.48 20.10
N VAL A 94 10.12 -17.01 19.32
CA VAL A 94 9.38 -17.87 18.38
C VAL A 94 10.32 -18.53 17.37
N ALA A 95 11.31 -17.81 16.86
CA ALA A 95 12.29 -18.38 15.93
C ALA A 95 13.11 -19.49 16.58
N ARG A 96 13.63 -19.27 17.79
CA ARG A 96 14.32 -20.31 18.58
C ARG A 96 13.42 -21.52 18.82
N ASP A 97 12.22 -21.29 19.34
CA ASP A 97 11.30 -22.36 19.74
C ASP A 97 10.79 -23.18 18.53
N SER A 98 10.83 -22.61 17.32
CA SER A 98 10.49 -23.32 16.08
C SER A 98 11.51 -24.41 15.70
N GLY A 99 12.78 -24.26 16.10
CA GLY A 99 13.88 -25.11 15.69
C GLY A 99 14.30 -24.98 14.22
N ALA A 100 13.77 -24.00 13.48
CA ALA A 100 14.06 -23.82 12.06
C ALA A 100 15.54 -23.56 11.80
N TYR A 101 16.15 -24.28 10.85
CA TYR A 101 17.54 -24.04 10.46
C TYR A 101 17.66 -22.85 9.48
N LEU A 102 16.57 -22.48 8.82
CA LEU A 102 16.48 -21.32 7.93
C LEU A 102 15.31 -20.43 8.35
N VAL A 103 15.58 -19.14 8.54
CA VAL A 103 14.58 -18.10 8.84
C VAL A 103 14.54 -17.11 7.68
N GLY A 104 13.41 -17.04 6.99
CA GLY A 104 13.15 -16.06 5.93
C GLY A 104 12.43 -14.84 6.48
N ILE A 105 12.92 -13.63 6.20
CA ILE A 105 12.32 -12.38 6.68
C ILE A 105 11.93 -11.51 5.47
N SER A 106 10.66 -11.11 5.42
CA SER A 106 10.15 -10.24 4.35
C SER A 106 10.46 -8.76 4.62
N ALA A 107 10.97 -8.05 3.62
CA ALA A 107 11.23 -6.61 3.63
C ALA A 107 10.66 -5.97 2.36
N LEU A 108 9.33 -5.86 2.29
CA LEU A 108 8.61 -5.35 1.11
C LEU A 108 8.74 -3.85 0.90
N PHE A 109 8.78 -3.06 1.97
CA PHE A 109 8.74 -1.60 1.89
C PHE A 109 9.98 -1.00 2.54
N THR A 110 10.73 -0.20 1.76
CA THR A 110 11.90 0.56 2.22
C THR A 110 11.74 1.28 3.56
N PRO A 111 10.64 2.02 3.83
CA PRO A 111 10.49 2.70 5.11
C PRO A 111 10.42 1.76 6.33
N TYR A 112 10.13 0.47 6.12
CA TYR A 112 10.05 -0.54 7.18
C TYR A 112 11.20 -1.56 7.15
N PHE A 113 12.24 -1.30 6.37
CA PHE A 113 13.40 -2.18 6.28
C PHE A 113 14.13 -2.32 7.62
N GLN A 114 14.19 -1.24 8.41
CA GLN A 114 14.82 -1.26 9.73
C GLN A 114 14.12 -2.21 10.71
N GLU A 115 12.81 -2.42 10.57
CA GLU A 115 12.07 -3.42 11.33
C GLU A 115 12.50 -4.84 10.95
N ALA A 116 12.75 -5.12 9.67
CA ALA A 116 13.28 -6.40 9.22
C ALA A 116 14.69 -6.67 9.77
N LEU A 117 15.56 -5.65 9.81
CA LEU A 117 16.89 -5.76 10.43
C LEU A 117 16.80 -6.08 11.92
N LYS A 118 15.95 -5.37 12.66
CA LYS A 118 15.75 -5.62 14.10
C LYS A 118 15.16 -7.00 14.39
N VAL A 119 14.32 -7.52 13.47
CA VAL A 119 13.88 -8.92 13.55
C VAL A 119 15.07 -9.86 13.31
N ALA A 120 15.90 -9.64 12.30
CA ALA A 120 17.07 -10.47 12.02
C ALA A 120 18.04 -10.52 13.22
N GLU A 121 18.34 -9.36 13.81
CA GLU A 121 19.17 -9.23 15.01
C GLU A 121 18.57 -9.98 16.21
N ALA A 122 17.26 -9.83 16.45
CA ALA A 122 16.58 -10.55 17.52
C ALA A 122 16.59 -12.07 17.27
N VAL A 123 16.32 -12.51 16.04
CA VAL A 123 16.40 -13.93 15.67
C VAL A 123 17.81 -14.46 15.92
N LYS A 124 18.85 -13.77 15.45
CA LYS A 124 20.25 -14.21 15.65
C LYS A 124 20.65 -14.24 17.13
N LYS A 125 20.13 -13.31 17.94
CA LYS A 125 20.35 -13.29 19.39
C LYS A 125 19.75 -14.53 20.09
N PHE A 126 18.55 -14.96 19.71
CA PHE A 126 17.85 -16.07 20.37
C PHE A 126 18.10 -17.44 19.72
N HIS A 127 18.44 -17.46 18.44
CA HIS A 127 18.68 -18.64 17.62
C HIS A 127 19.94 -18.45 16.75
N PRO A 128 21.14 -18.43 17.36
CA PRO A 128 22.38 -18.04 16.68
C PRO A 128 22.79 -18.96 15.52
N GLU A 129 22.42 -20.24 15.60
CA GLU A 129 22.81 -21.25 14.61
C GLU A 129 21.97 -21.21 13.32
N CYS A 130 20.79 -20.59 13.35
CA CYS A 130 19.95 -20.52 12.15
C CYS A 130 20.58 -19.63 11.08
N LYS A 131 20.31 -19.95 9.82
CA LYS A 131 20.60 -19.06 8.69
C LYS A 131 19.45 -18.10 8.47
N ILE A 132 19.77 -16.83 8.24
CA ILE A 132 18.79 -15.78 7.99
C ILE A 132 18.87 -15.35 6.53
N VAL A 133 17.72 -15.37 5.86
CA VAL A 133 17.57 -14.86 4.49
C VAL A 133 16.56 -13.72 4.46
N LEU A 134 16.90 -12.60 3.82
CA LEU A 134 15.96 -11.51 3.55
C LEU A 134 15.49 -11.54 2.10
N GLY A 135 14.22 -11.18 1.87
CA GLY A 135 13.65 -11.04 0.53
C GLY A 135 12.59 -9.94 0.48
N GLY A 136 12.16 -9.57 -0.73
CA GLY A 136 11.20 -8.48 -0.98
C GLY A 136 11.80 -7.32 -1.79
N HIS A 137 11.02 -6.25 -2.00
CA HIS A 137 11.44 -5.18 -2.89
C HIS A 137 12.67 -4.41 -2.39
N HIS A 138 12.80 -4.16 -1.08
CA HIS A 138 13.95 -3.40 -0.57
C HIS A 138 15.27 -4.18 -0.75
N PRO A 139 15.41 -5.44 -0.32
CA PRO A 139 16.63 -6.22 -0.57
C PRO A 139 16.88 -6.49 -2.06
N THR A 140 15.84 -6.52 -2.90
CA THR A 140 16.01 -6.64 -4.35
C THR A 140 16.68 -5.40 -4.96
N ALA A 141 16.25 -4.22 -4.53
CA ALA A 141 16.73 -2.94 -5.05
C ALA A 141 18.06 -2.50 -4.43
N LEU A 142 18.28 -2.75 -3.13
CA LEU A 142 19.43 -2.25 -2.37
C LEU A 142 20.17 -3.39 -1.62
N PRO A 143 20.58 -4.47 -2.28
CA PRO A 143 21.12 -5.66 -1.61
C PRO A 143 22.40 -5.37 -0.81
N LEU A 144 23.26 -4.47 -1.29
CA LEU A 144 24.52 -4.16 -0.62
C LEU A 144 24.30 -3.47 0.73
N SER A 145 23.36 -2.52 0.79
CA SER A 145 23.00 -1.85 2.05
C SER A 145 22.41 -2.83 3.06
N VAL A 146 21.67 -3.84 2.60
CA VAL A 146 21.15 -4.90 3.47
C VAL A 146 22.28 -5.77 4.04
N MET A 147 23.28 -6.13 3.22
CA MET A 147 24.41 -6.96 3.64
C MET A 147 25.38 -6.27 4.62
N GLU A 148 25.23 -4.97 4.88
CA GLU A 148 25.95 -4.27 5.96
C GLU A 148 25.57 -4.82 7.35
N ASN A 149 24.37 -5.38 7.50
CA ASN A 149 23.96 -6.02 8.75
C ASN A 149 24.44 -7.49 8.80
N HIS A 150 25.36 -7.78 9.71
CA HIS A 150 25.97 -9.10 9.88
C HIS A 150 25.04 -10.17 10.48
N ALA A 151 23.84 -9.83 10.94
CA ALA A 151 22.84 -10.83 11.32
C ALA A 151 22.28 -11.58 10.09
N ILE A 152 22.45 -11.03 8.89
CA ILE A 152 21.91 -11.55 7.63
C ILE A 152 22.94 -12.43 6.94
N ASP A 153 22.59 -13.68 6.69
CA ASP A 153 23.45 -14.62 5.96
C ASP A 153 23.26 -14.50 4.43
N PHE A 154 22.00 -14.32 3.99
CA PHE A 154 21.62 -14.34 2.58
C PHE A 154 20.59 -13.26 2.23
N ILE A 155 20.57 -12.84 0.97
CA ILE A 155 19.43 -12.15 0.36
C ILE A 155 18.98 -12.92 -0.87
N LEU A 156 17.67 -12.98 -1.09
CA LEU A 156 17.09 -13.43 -2.35
C LEU A 156 16.42 -12.24 -3.05
N ARG A 157 17.00 -11.85 -4.19
CA ARG A 157 16.51 -10.76 -5.04
C ARG A 157 15.47 -11.29 -6.02
N GLY A 158 14.37 -10.55 -6.18
CA GLY A 158 13.27 -10.91 -7.08
C GLY A 158 12.20 -11.77 -6.41
N GLU A 159 11.66 -12.74 -7.14
CA GLU A 159 10.54 -13.59 -6.73
C GLU A 159 11.04 -14.84 -5.99
N GLY A 160 10.79 -14.88 -4.68
CA GLY A 160 11.38 -15.84 -3.75
C GLY A 160 10.93 -17.29 -3.93
N GLU A 161 9.83 -17.55 -4.63
CA GLU A 161 9.32 -18.90 -4.86
C GLU A 161 10.31 -19.76 -5.68
N VAL A 162 11.11 -19.12 -6.55
CA VAL A 162 12.16 -19.78 -7.33
C VAL A 162 13.33 -20.18 -6.45
N SER A 163 13.82 -19.23 -5.66
CA SER A 163 15.17 -19.34 -5.07
C SER A 163 15.15 -19.85 -3.63
N THR A 164 14.05 -19.69 -2.90
CA THR A 164 13.98 -20.11 -1.48
C THR A 164 14.09 -21.63 -1.33
N PRO A 165 13.39 -22.47 -2.14
CA PRO A 165 13.58 -23.92 -2.05
C PRO A 165 14.99 -24.38 -2.43
N LEU A 166 15.62 -23.72 -3.41
CA LEU A 166 17.00 -23.99 -3.80
C LEU A 166 17.98 -23.66 -2.67
N LEU A 167 17.79 -22.52 -1.98
CA LEU A 167 18.57 -22.16 -0.81
C LEU A 167 18.37 -23.16 0.34
N ALA A 168 17.13 -23.50 0.65
CA ALA A 168 16.82 -24.46 1.70
C ALA A 168 17.48 -25.83 1.47
N ARG A 169 17.53 -26.27 0.21
CA ARG A 169 18.20 -27.51 -0.21
C ARG A 169 19.72 -27.38 -0.12
N ALA A 170 20.29 -26.30 -0.66
CA ALA A 170 21.73 -26.04 -0.65
C ALA A 170 22.30 -26.00 0.78
N LEU A 171 21.54 -25.48 1.74
CA LEU A 171 21.93 -25.49 3.15
C LEU A 171 21.93 -26.88 3.78
N LYS A 172 21.07 -27.81 3.32
CA LYS A 172 21.08 -29.21 3.76
C LYS A 172 22.20 -30.01 3.11
N THR A 173 22.50 -29.77 1.82
CA THR A 173 23.50 -30.55 1.07
C THR A 173 24.91 -29.98 1.14
N GLY A 174 25.07 -28.72 1.53
CA GLY A 174 26.36 -28.01 1.54
C GLY A 174 26.88 -27.63 0.15
N THR A 175 26.05 -27.71 -0.90
CA THR A 175 26.47 -27.52 -2.30
C THR A 175 25.50 -26.64 -3.09
N GLY A 176 25.98 -25.95 -4.13
CA GLY A 176 25.13 -25.24 -5.10
C GLY A 176 24.69 -23.82 -4.70
N LEU A 177 25.26 -23.24 -3.64
CA LEU A 177 24.87 -21.91 -3.17
C LEU A 177 25.02 -20.81 -4.24
N ALA A 178 26.16 -20.77 -4.94
CA ALA A 178 26.46 -19.74 -5.94
C ALA A 178 25.66 -19.87 -7.25
N SER A 179 24.93 -20.98 -7.44
CA SER A 179 24.06 -21.19 -8.61
C SER A 179 22.61 -20.81 -8.36
N ILE A 180 22.26 -20.36 -7.15
CA ILE A 180 20.89 -19.98 -6.80
C ILE A 180 20.58 -18.62 -7.43
N PRO A 181 19.57 -18.52 -8.31
CA PRO A 181 19.23 -17.26 -8.97
C PRO A 181 18.90 -16.16 -7.96
N GLY A 182 19.51 -14.98 -8.14
CA GLY A 182 19.24 -13.79 -7.32
C GLY A 182 19.79 -13.85 -5.90
N ILE A 183 20.65 -14.82 -5.58
CA ILE A 183 21.28 -14.89 -4.28
C ILE A 183 22.32 -13.79 -4.08
N VAL A 184 22.40 -13.28 -2.86
CA VAL A 184 23.47 -12.42 -2.39
C VAL A 184 24.00 -12.99 -1.08
N PHE A 185 25.32 -13.06 -0.95
CA PHE A 185 25.96 -13.54 0.28
C PHE A 185 27.39 -13.05 0.40
N ARG A 186 27.92 -13.10 1.62
CA ARG A 186 29.32 -12.78 1.90
C ARG A 186 30.19 -14.03 1.70
N LYS A 187 31.21 -13.93 0.86
CA LYS A 187 32.20 -14.98 0.64
C LYS A 187 33.19 -15.05 1.81
N PRO A 188 33.94 -16.16 1.95
CA PRO A 188 34.97 -16.29 2.99
C PRO A 188 36.06 -15.20 2.96
N ASP A 189 36.35 -14.63 1.79
CA ASP A 189 37.30 -13.52 1.61
C ASP A 189 36.73 -12.14 2.01
N GLY A 190 35.48 -12.09 2.48
CA GLY A 190 34.78 -10.86 2.87
C GLY A 190 34.04 -10.14 1.73
N SER A 191 34.31 -10.49 0.46
CA SER A 191 33.62 -9.91 -0.69
C SER A 191 32.16 -10.34 -0.76
N ILE A 192 31.31 -9.50 -1.37
CA ILE A 192 29.90 -9.82 -1.56
C ILE A 192 29.69 -10.43 -2.96
N HIS A 193 29.15 -11.65 -3.01
CA HIS A 193 28.56 -12.19 -4.23
C HIS A 193 27.18 -11.59 -4.42
N VAL A 194 26.88 -11.07 -5.63
CA VAL A 194 25.57 -10.52 -5.99
C VAL A 194 25.14 -11.13 -7.32
N ASP A 195 24.04 -11.88 -7.32
CA ASP A 195 23.43 -12.37 -8.56
C ASP A 195 22.24 -11.51 -9.01
N ASN A 196 21.85 -11.64 -10.27
CA ASN A 196 20.71 -10.95 -10.88
C ASN A 196 19.39 -11.45 -10.29
N PRO A 197 18.39 -10.57 -10.07
CA PRO A 197 17.11 -10.99 -9.49
C PRO A 197 16.43 -12.13 -10.26
N ALA A 198 15.83 -13.06 -9.52
CA ALA A 198 15.06 -14.17 -10.08
C ALA A 198 13.64 -13.73 -10.43
N TRP A 199 13.14 -14.14 -11.60
CA TRP A 199 11.79 -13.79 -12.07
C TRP A 199 11.06 -15.02 -12.60
N ILE A 200 9.82 -15.20 -12.17
CA ILE A 200 8.93 -16.30 -12.54
C ILE A 200 8.31 -16.01 -13.91
N VAL A 201 8.64 -16.78 -14.94
CA VAL A 201 8.06 -16.55 -16.27
C VAL A 201 6.56 -16.88 -16.30
N ASN A 202 6.16 -18.02 -15.72
CA ASN A 202 4.77 -18.47 -15.63
C ASN A 202 4.35 -18.59 -14.16
N PRO A 203 3.52 -17.66 -13.63
CA PRO A 203 3.05 -17.70 -12.26
C PRO A 203 2.31 -19.00 -11.88
N ASP A 204 1.65 -19.66 -12.82
CA ASP A 204 0.92 -20.92 -12.55
C ASP A 204 1.81 -22.15 -12.45
N ARG A 205 3.13 -22.01 -12.63
CA ARG A 205 4.07 -23.10 -12.36
C ARG A 205 4.08 -23.46 -10.86
N PHE A 206 3.77 -22.50 -10.00
CA PHE A 206 3.80 -22.70 -8.55
C PHE A 206 2.41 -23.05 -8.00
N PRO A 207 2.35 -23.80 -6.89
CA PRO A 207 1.10 -24.08 -6.21
C PRO A 207 0.40 -22.80 -5.73
N LEU A 208 -0.90 -22.93 -5.43
CA LEU A 208 -1.65 -21.85 -4.80
C LEU A 208 -1.03 -21.47 -3.45
N PRO A 209 -1.13 -20.20 -3.03
CA PRO A 209 -0.55 -19.74 -1.76
C PRO A 209 -1.01 -20.62 -0.57
N ALA A 210 -0.09 -20.91 0.35
CA ALA A 210 -0.33 -21.73 1.54
C ALA A 210 -1.15 -20.98 2.61
N ALA A 211 -2.35 -20.54 2.25
CA ALA A 211 -3.24 -19.73 3.09
C ALA A 211 -3.64 -20.43 4.41
N HIS A 212 -3.55 -21.76 4.47
CA HIS A 212 -3.79 -22.54 5.69
C HIS A 212 -2.75 -22.28 6.78
N LEU A 213 -1.56 -21.77 6.43
CA LEU A 213 -0.54 -21.33 7.40
C LEU A 213 -0.82 -19.94 7.98
N LEU A 214 -1.79 -19.21 7.43
CA LEU A 214 -2.14 -17.86 7.89
C LEU A 214 -3.23 -17.91 8.96
N ARG A 215 -3.10 -17.04 9.97
CA ARG A 215 -4.07 -16.93 11.08
C ARG A 215 -5.28 -16.09 10.66
N GLN A 216 -6.19 -16.70 9.89
CA GLN A 216 -7.35 -16.05 9.24
C GLN A 216 -8.18 -15.12 10.15
N LYS A 217 -8.26 -15.42 11.46
CA LYS A 217 -8.98 -14.59 12.45
C LYS A 217 -8.47 -13.14 12.57
N PHE A 218 -7.25 -12.83 12.13
CA PHE A 218 -6.72 -11.46 12.13
C PHE A 218 -7.02 -10.70 10.85
N TYR A 219 -7.55 -11.37 9.83
CA TYR A 219 -7.85 -10.78 8.52
C TYR A 219 -9.34 -10.92 8.25
N GLN A 220 -10.13 -10.12 8.96
CA GLN A 220 -11.58 -10.18 8.87
C GLN A 220 -12.18 -8.82 8.53
N ARG A 221 -13.27 -8.87 7.77
CA ARG A 221 -14.10 -7.72 7.45
C ARG A 221 -15.56 -8.13 7.59
N LYS A 222 -16.31 -7.39 8.41
CA LYS A 222 -17.72 -7.70 8.72
C LYS A 222 -17.91 -9.16 9.16
N ASN A 223 -17.06 -9.63 10.06
CA ASN A 223 -17.03 -11.00 10.60
C ASN A 223 -16.78 -12.13 9.59
N LYS A 224 -16.42 -11.81 8.34
CA LYS A 224 -15.98 -12.78 7.33
C LYS A 224 -14.48 -12.66 7.07
N ALA A 225 -13.83 -13.74 6.64
CA ALA A 225 -12.43 -13.67 6.27
C ALA A 225 -12.22 -12.72 5.07
N SER A 226 -11.00 -12.21 4.98
CA SER A 226 -10.51 -11.39 3.88
C SER A 226 -9.41 -12.15 3.16
N ALA A 227 -9.44 -12.16 1.84
CA ALA A 227 -8.37 -12.69 1.01
C ALA A 227 -7.72 -11.57 0.20
N VAL A 228 -6.41 -11.67 0.01
CA VAL A 228 -5.68 -10.93 -1.00
C VAL A 228 -5.33 -11.92 -2.10
N ILE A 229 -5.53 -11.54 -3.35
CA ILE A 229 -5.19 -12.34 -4.51
C ILE A 229 -4.41 -11.47 -5.49
N THR A 230 -3.37 -12.05 -6.06
CA THR A 230 -2.65 -11.46 -7.18
C THR A 230 -2.89 -12.31 -8.42
N THR A 231 -3.44 -11.72 -9.47
CA THR A 231 -3.78 -12.42 -10.71
C THR A 231 -2.73 -12.27 -11.80
N SER A 232 -1.89 -11.25 -11.66
CA SER A 232 -0.84 -10.87 -12.58
C SER A 232 0.31 -10.20 -11.82
N ARG A 233 1.51 -10.25 -12.39
CA ARG A 233 2.71 -9.62 -11.82
C ARG A 233 3.42 -8.77 -12.86
N GLY A 234 3.84 -7.58 -12.46
CA GLY A 234 4.52 -6.60 -13.30
C GLY A 234 3.55 -5.65 -14.01
N CYS A 235 4.10 -4.59 -14.60
CA CYS A 235 3.33 -3.60 -15.36
C CYS A 235 4.21 -3.04 -16.48
N PRO A 236 3.74 -2.95 -17.74
CA PRO A 236 4.56 -2.48 -18.85
C PRO A 236 4.74 -0.95 -18.85
N LEU A 237 3.99 -0.23 -18.00
CA LEU A 237 4.13 1.22 -17.87
C LEU A 237 5.45 1.56 -17.19
N LYS A 238 6.11 2.62 -17.67
CA LYS A 238 7.42 3.07 -17.18
C LYS A 238 7.31 4.34 -16.32
N CYS A 239 6.24 4.46 -15.52
CA CYS A 239 5.97 5.63 -14.70
C CYS A 239 7.13 5.88 -13.73
N THR A 240 7.72 7.08 -13.74
CA THR A 240 9.02 7.39 -13.11
C THR A 240 9.04 7.17 -11.59
N TYR A 241 7.91 7.38 -10.92
CA TYR A 241 7.76 7.25 -9.47
C TYR A 241 7.57 5.80 -9.00
N CYS A 242 7.29 4.88 -9.91
CA CYS A 242 6.96 3.50 -9.58
C CYS A 242 8.22 2.63 -9.58
N SER A 243 8.54 1.99 -8.45
CA SER A 243 9.67 1.06 -8.33
C SER A 243 9.47 -0.26 -9.08
N LEU A 244 8.22 -0.61 -9.41
CA LEU A 244 7.88 -1.85 -10.11
C LEU A 244 7.79 -1.72 -11.63
N GLY A 245 7.65 -0.50 -12.15
CA GLY A 245 7.57 -0.25 -13.61
C GLY A 245 8.82 0.44 -14.15
N ALA A 246 9.30 1.50 -13.51
CA ALA A 246 10.35 2.37 -14.05
C ALA A 246 11.72 1.70 -14.22
N SER A 247 12.04 0.75 -13.33
CA SER A 247 13.31 0.00 -13.33
C SER A 247 13.13 -1.49 -13.55
N SER A 248 11.94 -1.89 -13.98
CA SER A 248 11.59 -3.27 -14.17
C SER A 248 11.46 -3.55 -15.66
N ASP A 249 12.32 -4.44 -16.17
CA ASP A 249 12.15 -5.07 -17.47
C ASP A 249 11.27 -6.32 -17.37
N LEU A 250 10.47 -6.42 -16.29
CA LEU A 250 9.56 -7.54 -16.11
C LEU A 250 8.43 -7.48 -17.13
N PRO A 251 8.18 -8.58 -17.85
CA PRO A 251 6.97 -8.69 -18.62
C PRO A 251 5.76 -8.72 -17.70
N TYR A 252 4.64 -8.17 -18.18
CA TYR A 252 3.33 -8.37 -17.59
C TYR A 252 2.96 -9.85 -17.74
N ARG A 253 2.89 -10.56 -16.61
CA ARG A 253 2.65 -12.01 -16.57
C ARG A 253 1.36 -12.27 -15.83
N ARG A 254 0.47 -13.05 -16.44
CA ARG A 254 -0.84 -13.36 -15.86
C ARG A 254 -0.93 -14.83 -15.52
N ARG A 255 -1.78 -15.11 -14.54
CA ARG A 255 -2.28 -16.45 -14.24
C ARG A 255 -3.41 -16.81 -15.19
N ASN A 256 -3.63 -18.10 -15.35
CA ASN A 256 -4.81 -18.65 -15.98
C ASN A 256 -6.03 -18.33 -15.14
N VAL A 257 -7.14 -17.97 -15.79
CA VAL A 257 -8.40 -17.66 -15.09
C VAL A 257 -8.83 -18.84 -14.20
N ALA A 258 -8.65 -20.09 -14.65
CA ALA A 258 -8.98 -21.26 -13.86
C ALA A 258 -8.19 -21.36 -12.54
N SER A 259 -6.91 -20.96 -12.54
CA SER A 259 -6.05 -20.92 -11.36
C SER A 259 -6.55 -19.87 -10.36
N VAL A 260 -6.86 -18.66 -10.84
CA VAL A 260 -7.42 -17.58 -10.00
C VAL A 260 -8.78 -17.99 -9.42
N ILE A 261 -9.65 -18.59 -10.22
CA ILE A 261 -10.96 -19.07 -9.77
C ILE A 261 -10.82 -20.17 -8.72
N LYS A 262 -9.85 -21.09 -8.86
CA LYS A 262 -9.56 -22.12 -7.85
C LYS A 262 -9.14 -21.49 -6.52
N GLU A 263 -8.35 -20.42 -6.56
CA GLU A 263 -7.95 -19.69 -5.36
C GLU A 263 -9.13 -18.95 -4.71
N ILE A 264 -9.96 -18.26 -5.50
CA ILE A 264 -11.20 -17.63 -5.01
C ILE A 264 -12.11 -18.70 -4.37
N ALA A 265 -12.30 -19.84 -5.03
CA ALA A 265 -13.10 -20.94 -4.50
C ALA A 265 -12.54 -21.45 -3.15
N THR A 266 -11.22 -21.59 -3.05
CA THR A 266 -10.54 -21.99 -1.81
C THR A 266 -10.79 -20.97 -0.71
N ALA A 267 -10.63 -19.68 -1.02
CA ALA A 267 -10.87 -18.59 -0.07
C ALA A 267 -12.31 -18.59 0.48
N VAL A 268 -13.29 -18.74 -0.42
CA VAL A 268 -14.71 -18.74 -0.07
C VAL A 268 -15.11 -19.99 0.69
N THR A 269 -14.72 -21.18 0.22
CA THR A 269 -15.22 -22.46 0.77
C THR A 269 -14.47 -22.93 2.01
N GLN A 270 -13.16 -22.69 2.10
CA GLN A 270 -12.36 -23.16 3.23
C GLN A 270 -12.21 -22.13 4.34
N TYR A 271 -12.26 -20.84 4.01
CA TYR A 271 -12.00 -19.76 4.98
C TYR A 271 -13.17 -18.80 5.17
N ASP A 272 -14.33 -19.02 4.53
CA ASP A 272 -15.49 -18.11 4.54
C ASP A 272 -15.10 -16.66 4.19
N ALA A 273 -14.30 -16.51 3.12
CA ALA A 273 -13.95 -15.19 2.63
C ALA A 273 -15.18 -14.48 2.05
N GLY A 274 -15.53 -13.32 2.61
CA GLY A 274 -16.58 -12.43 2.09
C GLY A 274 -16.01 -11.18 1.41
N PHE A 275 -14.69 -11.00 1.48
CA PHE A 275 -13.98 -9.86 0.94
C PHE A 275 -12.72 -10.32 0.23
N ILE A 276 -12.56 -9.93 -1.03
CA ILE A 276 -11.39 -10.25 -1.85
C ILE A 276 -10.82 -8.95 -2.41
N ASP A 277 -9.55 -8.70 -2.13
CA ASP A 277 -8.81 -7.58 -2.71
C ASP A 277 -7.78 -8.07 -3.71
N PHE A 278 -7.86 -7.54 -4.92
CA PHE A 278 -6.88 -7.76 -5.96
C PHE A 278 -5.73 -6.77 -5.79
N GLU A 279 -4.54 -7.29 -5.51
CA GLU A 279 -3.33 -6.51 -5.23
C GLU A 279 -2.37 -6.50 -6.44
N ASP A 280 -2.88 -6.78 -7.64
CA ASP A 280 -2.17 -6.64 -8.92
C ASP A 280 -1.64 -5.23 -9.15
N GLU A 281 -0.48 -5.09 -9.82
CA GLU A 281 0.02 -3.78 -10.24
C GLU A 281 -0.84 -3.16 -11.35
N ASN A 282 -1.49 -4.00 -12.17
CA ASN A 282 -2.42 -3.55 -13.22
C ASN A 282 -3.45 -4.64 -13.58
N LEU A 283 -4.51 -4.74 -12.78
CA LEU A 283 -5.53 -5.79 -12.86
C LEU A 283 -6.26 -5.85 -14.22
N SER A 284 -6.67 -4.69 -14.73
CA SER A 284 -7.55 -4.58 -15.90
C SER A 284 -6.81 -4.34 -17.22
N LEU A 285 -5.48 -4.46 -17.22
CA LEU A 285 -4.65 -4.14 -18.39
C LEU A 285 -5.02 -4.98 -19.64
N ASP A 286 -5.21 -6.28 -19.47
CA ASP A 286 -5.74 -7.13 -20.53
C ASP A 286 -7.25 -7.31 -20.34
N LYS A 287 -8.01 -6.51 -21.09
CA LYS A 287 -9.47 -6.50 -21.06
C LYS A 287 -10.10 -7.87 -21.29
N LYS A 288 -9.64 -8.61 -22.31
CA LYS A 288 -10.26 -9.90 -22.70
C LYS A 288 -10.12 -10.93 -21.58
N TRP A 289 -8.95 -10.99 -20.95
CA TRP A 289 -8.70 -11.87 -19.83
C TRP A 289 -9.46 -11.43 -18.58
N PHE A 290 -9.50 -10.13 -18.30
CA PHE A 290 -10.19 -9.63 -17.10
C PHE A 290 -11.70 -9.86 -17.19
N LEU A 291 -12.33 -9.61 -18.34
CA LEU A 291 -13.73 -9.94 -18.59
C LEU A 291 -14.00 -11.45 -18.46
N ASN A 292 -13.09 -12.30 -18.94
CA ASN A 292 -13.21 -13.74 -18.74
C ASN A 292 -13.17 -14.10 -17.24
N LEU A 293 -12.25 -13.50 -16.47
CA LEU A 293 -12.23 -13.68 -15.02
C LEU A 293 -13.55 -13.26 -14.38
N LEU A 294 -14.05 -12.06 -14.65
CA LEU A 294 -15.30 -11.55 -14.10
C LEU A 294 -16.49 -12.45 -14.47
N ASN A 295 -16.57 -12.92 -15.72
CA ASN A 295 -17.59 -13.88 -16.14
C ASN A 295 -17.49 -15.20 -15.35
N GLN A 296 -16.29 -15.76 -15.18
CA GLN A 296 -16.12 -17.00 -14.41
C GLN A 296 -16.43 -16.83 -12.92
N ILE A 297 -16.18 -15.64 -12.35
CA ILE A 297 -16.61 -15.27 -10.99
C ILE A 297 -18.13 -15.23 -10.92
N ASN A 298 -18.78 -14.52 -11.86
CA ASN A 298 -20.23 -14.40 -11.91
C ASN A 298 -20.89 -15.78 -11.99
N VAL A 299 -20.46 -16.63 -12.92
CA VAL A 299 -21.03 -17.99 -13.09
C VAL A 299 -20.95 -18.84 -11.81
N ARG A 300 -19.91 -18.66 -10.99
CA ARG A 300 -19.66 -19.52 -9.81
C ARG A 300 -20.11 -18.95 -8.48
N PHE A 301 -20.10 -17.64 -8.35
CA PHE A 301 -20.26 -16.96 -7.06
C PHE A 301 -21.34 -15.87 -7.10
N ASN A 302 -22.10 -15.76 -8.19
CA ASN A 302 -23.26 -14.85 -8.21
C ASN A 302 -24.21 -15.19 -7.04
N GLY A 303 -24.70 -14.15 -6.36
CA GLY A 303 -25.53 -14.29 -5.16
C GLY A 303 -24.77 -14.65 -3.88
N ALA A 304 -23.47 -15.00 -3.92
CA ALA A 304 -22.69 -15.32 -2.71
C ALA A 304 -22.35 -14.09 -1.84
N GLY A 305 -22.68 -12.88 -2.31
CA GLY A 305 -22.48 -11.63 -1.56
C GLY A 305 -21.01 -11.23 -1.38
N LEU A 306 -20.12 -11.71 -2.27
CA LEU A 306 -18.71 -11.36 -2.25
C LEU A 306 -18.51 -9.86 -2.54
N GLU A 307 -17.62 -9.23 -1.79
CA GLU A 307 -17.16 -7.87 -2.10
C GLU A 307 -15.75 -7.92 -2.68
N PHE A 308 -15.60 -7.42 -3.91
CA PHE A 308 -14.32 -7.30 -4.58
C PHE A 308 -13.77 -5.87 -4.51
N ARG A 309 -12.44 -5.74 -4.43
CA ARG A 309 -11.71 -4.47 -4.53
C ARG A 309 -10.44 -4.64 -5.37
N ALA A 310 -9.95 -3.50 -5.85
CA ALA A 310 -8.65 -3.36 -6.47
C ALA A 310 -7.97 -2.12 -5.86
N MET A 311 -7.54 -2.22 -4.60
CA MET A 311 -7.11 -1.05 -3.83
C MET A 311 -5.77 -0.45 -4.29
N ASN A 312 -4.96 -1.19 -5.07
CA ASN A 312 -3.74 -0.64 -5.69
C ASN A 312 -4.02 0.36 -6.81
N GLY A 313 -5.27 0.44 -7.26
CA GLY A 313 -5.71 1.37 -8.28
C GLY A 313 -5.80 0.73 -9.67
N LEU A 314 -6.78 1.20 -10.42
CA LEU A 314 -7.09 0.80 -11.78
C LEU A 314 -6.60 1.90 -12.72
N LEU A 315 -6.07 1.48 -13.87
CA LEU A 315 -5.72 2.40 -14.94
C LEU A 315 -7.00 2.90 -15.61
N PRO A 316 -7.35 4.20 -15.58
CA PRO A 316 -8.64 4.67 -16.09
C PRO A 316 -8.88 4.33 -17.56
N SER A 317 -7.84 4.34 -18.39
CA SER A 317 -7.94 3.99 -19.82
C SER A 317 -8.26 2.53 -20.11
N SER A 318 -8.17 1.64 -19.11
CA SER A 318 -8.56 0.24 -19.22
C SER A 318 -10.01 -0.05 -18.84
N LEU A 319 -10.78 0.98 -18.47
CA LEU A 319 -12.15 0.86 -18.00
C LEU A 319 -13.12 1.42 -19.05
N ASP A 320 -13.95 0.53 -19.59
CA ASP A 320 -15.06 0.86 -20.47
C ASP A 320 -16.38 0.32 -19.91
N ASP A 321 -17.48 0.57 -20.63
CA ASP A 321 -18.84 0.22 -20.22
C ASP A 321 -18.98 -1.26 -19.86
N GLU A 322 -18.54 -2.14 -20.76
CA GLU A 322 -18.55 -3.60 -20.57
C GLU A 322 -17.76 -4.02 -19.33
N THR A 323 -16.56 -3.46 -19.14
CA THR A 323 -15.69 -3.79 -18.01
C THR A 323 -16.30 -3.35 -16.68
N VAL A 324 -16.79 -2.10 -16.58
CA VAL A 324 -17.36 -1.56 -15.33
C VAL A 324 -18.69 -2.25 -15.01
N CYS A 325 -19.51 -2.55 -16.00
CA CYS A 325 -20.73 -3.36 -15.86
C CYS A 325 -20.42 -4.73 -15.25
N ALA A 326 -19.45 -5.45 -15.83
CA ALA A 326 -19.04 -6.77 -15.34
C ALA A 326 -18.44 -6.70 -13.92
N MET A 327 -17.68 -5.66 -13.60
CA MET A 327 -17.16 -5.43 -12.26
C MET A 327 -18.29 -5.23 -11.23
N GLN A 328 -19.28 -4.39 -11.56
CA GLN A 328 -20.44 -4.18 -10.69
C GLN A 328 -21.20 -5.50 -10.46
N ALA A 329 -21.43 -6.27 -11.52
CA ALA A 329 -22.21 -7.51 -11.47
C ALA A 329 -21.59 -8.55 -10.53
N VAL A 330 -20.26 -8.64 -10.45
CA VAL A 330 -19.59 -9.59 -9.55
C VAL A 330 -19.45 -9.09 -8.11
N GLY A 331 -19.74 -7.83 -7.83
CA GLY A 331 -19.70 -7.28 -6.46
C GLY A 331 -18.58 -6.28 -6.17
N PHE A 332 -17.95 -5.67 -7.19
CA PHE A 332 -17.22 -4.43 -6.96
C PHE A 332 -18.19 -3.32 -6.52
N LYS A 333 -17.78 -2.52 -5.54
CA LYS A 333 -18.60 -1.38 -5.02
C LYS A 333 -17.94 -0.03 -5.24
N SER A 334 -16.70 -0.03 -5.73
CA SER A 334 -15.94 1.18 -5.92
C SER A 334 -14.81 1.00 -6.92
N LEU A 335 -14.56 2.04 -7.69
CA LEU A 335 -13.38 2.17 -8.54
C LEU A 335 -12.31 2.97 -7.81
N ASN A 336 -11.14 2.37 -7.61
CA ASN A 336 -9.94 3.10 -7.17
C ASN A 336 -9.20 3.50 -8.45
N LEU A 337 -9.18 4.78 -8.80
CA LEU A 337 -8.69 5.27 -10.08
C LEU A 337 -7.36 6.00 -9.90
N SER A 338 -6.33 5.51 -10.56
CA SER A 338 -5.00 6.12 -10.52
C SER A 338 -4.93 7.25 -11.54
N LEU A 339 -5.11 8.50 -11.10
CA LEU A 339 -4.98 9.68 -11.95
C LEU A 339 -3.50 10.09 -12.05
N GLY A 340 -2.80 10.18 -10.92
CA GLY A 340 -1.41 10.63 -10.83
C GLY A 340 -1.31 12.15 -10.74
N SER A 341 -1.82 12.87 -11.74
CA SER A 341 -2.01 14.33 -11.75
C SER A 341 -3.05 14.72 -12.80
N ALA A 342 -3.68 15.88 -12.65
CA ALA A 342 -4.53 16.53 -13.63
C ALA A 342 -3.74 17.43 -14.62
N SER A 343 -2.47 17.71 -14.33
CA SER A 343 -1.56 18.43 -15.22
C SER A 343 -1.01 17.50 -16.29
N ARG A 344 -1.14 17.90 -17.57
CA ARG A 344 -0.56 17.17 -18.71
C ARG A 344 0.96 17.08 -18.59
N ASP A 345 1.60 18.20 -18.28
CA ASP A 345 3.06 18.31 -18.19
C ASP A 345 3.60 17.44 -17.06
N GLN A 346 2.88 17.37 -15.94
CA GLN A 346 3.24 16.51 -14.83
C GLN A 346 3.07 15.02 -15.17
N LEU A 347 2.02 14.65 -15.91
CA LEU A 347 1.84 13.27 -16.41
C LEU A 347 2.97 12.87 -17.37
N GLU A 348 3.37 13.77 -18.26
CA GLU A 348 4.51 13.59 -19.16
C GLU A 348 5.83 13.44 -18.38
N ARG A 349 6.10 14.30 -17.39
CA ARG A 349 7.23 14.19 -16.45
C ARG A 349 7.25 12.82 -15.79
N PHE A 350 6.08 12.38 -15.31
CA PHE A 350 5.92 11.07 -14.69
C PHE A 350 6.02 9.90 -15.68
N LYS A 351 6.11 10.14 -17.00
CA LYS A 351 5.97 9.11 -18.04
C LYS A 351 4.73 8.25 -17.83
N ARG A 352 3.65 8.89 -17.38
CA ARG A 352 2.33 8.30 -17.22
C ARG A 352 1.50 8.67 -18.45
N PRO A 353 0.81 7.71 -19.10
CA PRO A 353 -0.12 8.04 -20.18
C PRO A 353 -1.13 9.10 -19.71
N ASP A 354 -1.54 9.98 -20.62
CA ASP A 354 -2.61 10.92 -20.30
C ASP A 354 -3.92 10.15 -20.12
N VAL A 355 -4.43 10.15 -18.89
CA VAL A 355 -5.62 9.40 -18.52
C VAL A 355 -6.80 10.31 -18.16
N ARG A 356 -6.69 11.64 -18.33
CA ARG A 356 -7.69 12.59 -17.82
C ARG A 356 -9.07 12.39 -18.44
N GLU A 357 -9.14 12.23 -19.76
CA GLU A 357 -10.40 11.93 -20.44
C GLU A 357 -10.96 10.57 -20.03
N SER A 358 -10.11 9.54 -19.97
CA SER A 358 -10.53 8.21 -19.54
C SER A 358 -10.96 8.16 -18.07
N PHE A 359 -10.40 9.04 -17.24
CA PHE A 359 -10.79 9.20 -15.84
C PHE A 359 -12.21 9.76 -15.76
N ASP A 360 -12.52 10.81 -16.51
CA ASP A 360 -13.88 11.36 -16.56
C ASP A 360 -14.89 10.33 -17.11
N ARG A 361 -14.52 9.55 -18.12
CA ARG A 361 -15.35 8.41 -18.58
C ARG A 361 -15.55 7.36 -17.49
N ALA A 362 -14.50 6.95 -16.78
CA ALA A 362 -14.61 5.96 -15.70
C ALA A 362 -15.49 6.46 -14.54
N LEU A 363 -15.46 7.76 -14.23
CA LEU A 363 -16.37 8.37 -13.26
C LEU A 363 -17.82 8.36 -13.73
N GLN A 364 -18.07 8.67 -15.01
CA GLN A 364 -19.41 8.58 -15.59
C GLN A 364 -19.96 7.16 -15.52
N LEU A 365 -19.13 6.15 -15.84
CA LEU A 365 -19.51 4.75 -15.72
C LEU A 365 -19.76 4.34 -14.27
N ALA A 366 -18.94 4.81 -13.33
CA ALA A 366 -19.18 4.58 -11.91
C ALA A 366 -20.55 5.09 -11.49
N GLU A 367 -20.92 6.31 -11.90
CA GLU A 367 -22.25 6.88 -11.64
C GLU A 367 -23.37 6.06 -12.29
N THR A 368 -23.24 5.71 -13.57
CA THR A 368 -24.21 4.87 -14.30
C THR A 368 -24.50 3.54 -13.60
N TYR A 369 -23.46 2.89 -13.07
CA TYR A 369 -23.57 1.58 -12.42
C TYR A 369 -23.71 1.66 -10.89
N GLY A 370 -23.87 2.84 -10.30
CA GLY A 370 -24.03 3.01 -8.86
C GLY A 370 -22.81 2.61 -8.03
N LEU A 371 -21.61 2.75 -8.59
CA LEU A 371 -20.33 2.53 -7.93
C LEU A 371 -19.79 3.86 -7.39
N THR A 372 -19.12 3.79 -6.23
CA THR A 372 -18.34 4.94 -5.73
C THR A 372 -16.99 5.03 -6.44
N ALA A 373 -16.32 6.18 -6.43
CA ALA A 373 -14.98 6.31 -6.98
C ALA A 373 -14.03 7.03 -6.01
N VAL A 374 -12.77 6.62 -6.03
CA VAL A 374 -11.65 7.33 -5.38
C VAL A 374 -10.63 7.67 -6.44
N GLY A 375 -10.27 8.94 -6.57
CA GLY A 375 -9.29 9.43 -7.54
C GLY A 375 -7.98 9.76 -6.84
N TYR A 376 -6.91 9.05 -7.19
CA TYR A 376 -5.62 9.21 -6.53
C TYR A 376 -4.69 10.13 -7.33
N VAL A 377 -4.17 11.16 -6.65
CA VAL A 377 -3.14 12.07 -7.17
C VAL A 377 -1.90 12.04 -6.28
N ILE A 378 -0.74 12.26 -6.90
CA ILE A 378 0.55 12.39 -6.23
C ILE A 378 0.88 13.87 -6.15
N VAL A 379 1.14 14.35 -4.93
CA VAL A 379 1.45 15.75 -4.68
C VAL A 379 2.85 15.93 -4.11
N GLY A 380 3.44 17.09 -4.36
CA GLY A 380 4.78 17.43 -3.89
C GLY A 380 5.88 16.55 -4.48
N ALA A 381 5.70 16.06 -5.71
CA ALA A 381 6.75 15.33 -6.42
C ALA A 381 7.95 16.24 -6.75
N PRO A 382 9.13 15.68 -7.08
CA PRO A 382 10.29 16.48 -7.48
C PRO A 382 9.93 17.38 -8.67
N TYR A 383 10.27 18.67 -8.58
CA TYR A 383 9.93 19.69 -9.57
C TYR A 383 8.42 19.96 -9.78
N GLN A 384 7.55 19.46 -8.89
CA GLN A 384 6.13 19.83 -8.83
C GLN A 384 5.94 20.81 -7.67
N ASN A 385 5.45 22.01 -7.95
CA ASN A 385 5.19 23.02 -6.93
C ASN A 385 3.81 22.81 -6.28
N ALA A 386 3.59 23.48 -5.14
CA ALA A 386 2.37 23.32 -4.36
C ALA A 386 1.11 23.77 -5.10
N GLN A 387 1.20 24.78 -5.98
CA GLN A 387 0.08 25.29 -6.77
C GLN A 387 -0.36 24.30 -7.86
N GLU A 388 0.58 23.60 -8.49
CA GLU A 388 0.27 22.51 -9.42
C GLU A 388 -0.45 21.37 -8.69
N SER A 389 0.02 21.02 -7.49
CA SER A 389 -0.66 20.03 -6.63
C SER A 389 -2.04 20.51 -6.15
N LEU A 390 -2.24 21.82 -5.98
CA LEU A 390 -3.54 22.39 -5.64
C LEU A 390 -4.54 22.28 -6.79
N SER A 391 -4.06 22.50 -8.02
CA SER A 391 -4.85 22.32 -9.25
C SER A 391 -5.40 20.89 -9.39
N ASP A 392 -4.63 19.89 -8.94
CA ASP A 392 -5.10 18.50 -8.89
C ASP A 392 -6.31 18.32 -7.95
N LEU A 393 -6.35 19.05 -6.82
CA LEU A 393 -7.48 19.01 -5.90
C LEU A 393 -8.72 19.68 -6.49
N PHE A 394 -8.55 20.80 -7.18
CA PHE A 394 -9.64 21.48 -7.87
C PHE A 394 -10.24 20.64 -8.99
N PHE A 395 -9.39 19.93 -9.74
CA PHE A 395 -9.85 18.97 -10.72
C PHE A 395 -10.77 17.91 -10.09
N LEU A 396 -10.38 17.34 -8.94
CA LEU A 396 -11.21 16.36 -8.22
C LEU A 396 -12.43 16.99 -7.52
N ALA A 397 -12.35 18.26 -7.10
CA ALA A 397 -13.44 18.99 -6.48
C ALA A 397 -14.67 19.07 -7.41
N ALA A 398 -14.43 19.32 -8.70
CA ALA A 398 -15.46 19.45 -9.72
C ALA A 398 -16.14 18.12 -10.14
N ARG A 399 -15.76 16.99 -9.55
CA ARG A 399 -16.12 15.63 -10.00
C ARG A 399 -16.73 14.78 -8.89
N ARG A 400 -17.56 13.80 -9.23
CA ARG A 400 -18.16 12.85 -8.27
C ARG A 400 -17.17 11.75 -7.90
N VAL A 401 -16.22 12.09 -7.02
CA VAL A 401 -15.09 11.24 -6.68
C VAL A 401 -14.52 11.65 -5.32
N LEU A 402 -14.12 10.69 -4.49
CA LEU A 402 -13.35 10.98 -3.28
C LEU A 402 -11.90 11.35 -3.68
N ALA A 403 -11.38 12.48 -3.19
CA ALA A 403 -10.03 12.91 -3.48
C ALA A 403 -9.01 12.13 -2.63
N GLY A 404 -8.25 11.24 -3.27
CA GLY A 404 -7.15 10.50 -2.66
C GLY A 404 -5.82 11.22 -2.86
N ILE A 405 -5.30 11.86 -1.81
CA ILE A 405 -4.00 12.53 -1.88
C ILE A 405 -2.92 11.62 -1.35
N SER A 406 -1.86 11.42 -2.14
CA SER A 406 -0.62 10.82 -1.68
C SER A 406 0.53 11.81 -1.78
N ILE A 407 1.18 12.10 -0.65
CA ILE A 407 2.48 12.77 -0.68
C ILE A 407 3.48 11.87 -1.39
N PHE A 408 4.22 12.43 -2.35
CA PHE A 408 5.30 11.73 -3.03
C PHE A 408 6.34 11.22 -2.03
N TYR A 409 6.87 10.02 -2.24
CA TYR A 409 8.07 9.54 -1.56
C TYR A 409 8.98 8.80 -2.56
N PRO A 410 10.31 8.97 -2.45
CA PRO A 410 11.25 8.36 -3.40
C PRO A 410 11.41 6.87 -3.10
N ALA A 411 10.78 6.00 -3.89
CA ALA A 411 10.90 4.56 -3.73
C ALA A 411 12.18 4.02 -4.41
N PRO A 412 13.10 3.35 -3.69
CA PRO A 412 14.27 2.71 -4.31
C PRO A 412 13.89 1.79 -5.47
N GLY A 413 14.70 1.82 -6.53
CA GLY A 413 14.38 1.15 -7.78
C GLY A 413 13.34 1.88 -8.62
N SER A 414 13.01 3.14 -8.35
CA SER A 414 12.26 4.00 -9.29
C SER A 414 13.20 5.00 -9.97
N ARG A 415 12.80 5.54 -11.13
CA ARG A 415 13.59 6.60 -11.81
C ARG A 415 13.58 7.89 -11.01
N ASP A 416 12.48 8.20 -10.33
CA ASP A 416 12.41 9.39 -9.47
C ASP A 416 13.29 9.26 -8.23
N PHE A 417 13.56 8.05 -7.73
CA PHE A 417 14.56 7.85 -6.69
C PHE A 417 15.96 8.23 -7.17
N GLU A 418 16.38 7.78 -8.36
CA GLU A 418 17.67 8.16 -8.95
C GLU A 418 17.74 9.67 -9.26
N LEU A 419 16.64 10.26 -9.73
CA LEU A 419 16.54 11.71 -9.91
C LEU A 419 16.73 12.46 -8.59
N CYS A 420 16.06 12.02 -7.51
CA CYS A 420 16.21 12.64 -6.19
C CYS A 420 17.64 12.48 -5.66
N LYS A 421 18.27 11.34 -5.93
CA LYS A 421 19.66 11.07 -5.54
C LYS A 421 20.63 12.00 -6.27
N ALA A 422 20.49 12.13 -7.59
CA ALA A 422 21.33 12.99 -8.41
C ALA A 422 21.18 14.49 -8.05
N ALA A 423 19.98 14.90 -7.65
CA ALA A 423 19.70 16.26 -7.18
C ALA A 423 20.07 16.49 -5.69
N ASN A 424 20.57 15.47 -4.98
CA ASN A 424 20.87 15.53 -3.55
C ASN A 424 19.68 15.99 -2.68
N ILE A 425 18.49 15.47 -2.98
CA ILE A 425 17.23 15.77 -2.25
C ILE A 425 16.60 14.54 -1.59
N LEU A 426 17.28 13.38 -1.60
CA LEU A 426 16.80 12.22 -0.86
C LEU A 426 16.78 12.49 0.64
N PRO A 427 15.82 11.91 1.40
CA PRO A 427 15.92 11.89 2.85
C PRO A 427 17.18 11.15 3.32
N ASP A 428 17.77 11.61 4.43
CA ASP A 428 19.01 11.05 4.99
C ASP A 428 18.90 9.58 5.41
N THR A 429 17.67 9.10 5.69
CA THR A 429 17.42 7.74 6.15
C THR A 429 16.22 7.13 5.43
N PHE A 430 16.27 5.80 5.23
CA PHE A 430 15.20 5.06 4.58
C PHE A 430 13.86 5.13 5.32
N SER A 431 13.86 5.24 6.65
CA SER A 431 12.65 5.33 7.49
C SER A 431 11.82 6.59 7.19
N LEU A 432 12.44 7.62 6.61
CA LEU A 432 11.80 8.85 6.17
C LEU A 432 11.21 8.76 4.76
N MET A 433 11.44 7.69 3.99
CA MET A 433 10.93 7.54 2.61
C MET A 433 9.49 7.01 2.58
N ARG A 434 8.58 7.73 3.25
CA ARG A 434 7.14 7.43 3.30
C ARG A 434 6.32 8.70 3.35
N SER A 435 5.08 8.63 2.89
CA SER A 435 4.17 9.79 2.85
C SER A 435 3.91 10.38 4.24
N SER A 436 3.84 9.55 5.29
CA SER A 436 3.57 10.00 6.66
C SER A 436 4.69 10.82 7.30
N THR A 437 5.86 10.93 6.65
CA THR A 437 6.97 11.75 7.13
C THR A 437 7.22 12.99 6.31
N LEU A 438 6.46 13.26 5.23
CA LEU A 438 6.70 14.43 4.36
C LEU A 438 8.16 14.43 3.85
N PRO A 439 8.53 13.39 3.08
CA PRO A 439 9.93 12.99 2.87
C PRO A 439 10.76 14.08 2.21
N LEU A 440 10.19 14.76 1.23
CA LEU A 440 10.87 15.78 0.44
C LEU A 440 10.46 17.18 0.89
N SER A 441 11.45 18.08 0.91
CA SER A 441 11.27 19.53 0.97
C SER A 441 12.10 20.11 -0.16
N HIS A 442 11.47 20.32 -1.31
CA HIS A 442 12.14 20.79 -2.53
C HIS A 442 11.36 21.99 -3.09
N THR A 443 10.74 21.84 -4.27
CA THR A 443 9.86 22.85 -4.87
C THR A 443 8.57 23.04 -4.08
N THR A 444 8.10 21.97 -3.44
CA THR A 444 7.05 22.01 -2.43
C THR A 444 7.71 21.80 -1.07
N THR A 445 7.50 22.74 -0.15
CA THR A 445 7.96 22.65 1.24
C THR A 445 7.14 21.65 2.04
N ARG A 446 7.66 21.18 3.19
CA ARG A 446 6.90 20.30 4.09
C ARG A 446 5.62 20.95 4.61
N THR A 447 5.68 22.24 4.92
CA THR A 447 4.50 23.01 5.37
C THR A 447 3.44 23.07 4.27
N GLU A 448 3.81 23.25 3.01
CA GLU A 448 2.86 23.17 1.89
C GLU A 448 2.33 21.76 1.66
N ALA A 449 3.18 20.73 1.72
CA ALA A 449 2.77 19.34 1.56
C ALA A 449 1.73 18.93 2.61
N VAL A 450 1.95 19.26 3.89
CA VAL A 450 0.95 18.98 4.93
C VAL A 450 -0.31 19.82 4.77
N THR A 451 -0.18 21.06 4.27
CA THR A 451 -1.33 21.90 3.96
C THR A 451 -2.19 21.26 2.87
N LEU A 452 -1.59 20.73 1.80
CA LEU A 452 -2.31 19.99 0.74
C LEU A 452 -3.06 18.78 1.29
N LEU A 453 -2.46 17.99 2.19
CA LEU A 453 -3.15 16.88 2.85
C LEU A 453 -4.39 17.34 3.62
N ARG A 454 -4.29 18.45 4.37
CA ARG A 454 -5.40 19.00 5.14
C ARG A 454 -6.48 19.59 4.24
N LEU A 455 -6.09 20.31 3.20
CA LEU A 455 -7.00 20.83 2.17
C LEU A 455 -7.76 19.69 1.47
N GLY A 456 -7.12 18.55 1.22
CA GLY A 456 -7.81 17.34 0.75
C GLY A 456 -8.86 16.81 1.70
N ARG A 457 -8.57 16.78 3.01
CA ARG A 457 -9.56 16.37 4.03
C ARG A 457 -10.72 17.36 4.12
N ILE A 458 -10.43 18.65 4.08
CA ILE A 458 -11.43 19.72 4.03
C ILE A 458 -12.31 19.56 2.79
N LEU A 459 -11.70 19.42 1.61
CA LEU A 459 -12.42 19.20 0.36
C LEU A 459 -13.33 17.96 0.46
N ASN A 460 -12.81 16.81 0.90
CA ASN A 460 -13.62 15.61 1.05
C ASN A 460 -14.76 15.78 2.06
N PHE A 461 -14.56 16.56 3.12
CA PHE A 461 -15.62 16.91 4.06
C PHE A 461 -16.69 17.82 3.41
N MET A 462 -16.30 18.81 2.62
CA MET A 462 -17.24 19.64 1.84
C MET A 462 -18.05 18.79 0.84
N LYS A 463 -17.40 17.84 0.18
CA LYS A 463 -18.07 16.90 -0.74
C LYS A 463 -19.04 15.98 0.01
N TYR A 464 -18.67 15.52 1.20
CA TYR A 464 -19.56 14.77 2.08
C TYR A 464 -20.80 15.57 2.50
N LEU A 465 -20.65 16.87 2.82
CA LEU A 465 -21.80 17.74 3.11
C LEU A 465 -22.73 17.88 1.89
N LYS A 466 -22.17 17.98 0.67
CA LYS A 466 -22.96 18.00 -0.58
C LYS A 466 -23.75 16.71 -0.81
N ASP A 467 -23.17 15.57 -0.45
CA ASP A 467 -23.87 14.29 -0.51
C ASP A 467 -25.05 14.24 0.50
N LEU A 468 -24.88 14.80 1.70
CA LEU A 468 -25.94 14.89 2.70
C LEU A 468 -27.08 15.81 2.28
N GLU A 469 -26.77 16.99 1.72
CA GLU A 469 -27.76 17.93 1.16
C GLU A 469 -28.62 17.25 0.08
N SER A 470 -27.96 16.53 -0.83
CA SER A 470 -28.63 15.81 -1.93
C SER A 470 -29.54 14.70 -1.39
N ALA A 471 -29.09 13.94 -0.38
CA ALA A 471 -29.88 12.89 0.26
C ALA A 471 -31.09 13.44 1.07
N ALA A 472 -30.97 14.63 1.64
CA ALA A 472 -32.08 15.29 2.35
C ALA A 472 -33.18 15.76 1.39
N SER A 473 -32.83 16.11 0.15
CA SER A 473 -33.77 16.54 -0.89
C SER A 473 -34.54 15.39 -1.58
N GLY A 474 -34.10 14.14 -1.41
CA GLY A 474 -34.74 12.94 -1.95
C GLY A 474 -34.80 11.82 -0.92
N VAL A 475 -35.90 11.70 -0.18
CA VAL A 475 -36.02 10.69 0.88
C VAL A 475 -36.05 9.27 0.31
N SER A 476 -34.97 8.52 0.50
CA SER A 476 -35.03 7.13 0.96
C SER A 476 -33.69 6.74 1.60
N ARG A 477 -33.66 6.74 2.94
CA ARG A 477 -32.52 6.26 3.75
C ARG A 477 -32.33 4.76 3.50
N ARG A 478 -31.37 4.37 2.67
CA ARG A 478 -30.79 3.01 2.75
C ARG A 478 -29.54 3.04 3.61
N HIS A 479 -29.65 2.29 4.71
CA HIS A 479 -28.71 2.16 5.81
C HIS A 479 -27.25 1.87 5.41
N ALA A 480 -26.34 2.64 5.99
CA ALA A 480 -25.07 2.14 6.50
C ALA A 480 -24.84 2.74 7.89
N SER A 481 -24.85 1.88 8.90
CA SER A 481 -24.74 2.25 10.31
C SER A 481 -23.43 2.98 10.63
N ILE A 482 -23.52 4.19 11.18
CA ILE A 482 -22.41 4.83 11.92
C ILE A 482 -22.94 5.13 13.33
N ARG A 483 -22.41 4.39 14.31
CA ARG A 483 -22.71 4.59 15.73
C ARG A 483 -21.88 5.80 16.21
N LYS A 484 -22.58 6.91 16.50
CA LYS A 484 -22.13 8.23 17.03
C LYS A 484 -21.48 9.22 16.03
N PRO A 485 -22.25 9.83 15.11
CA PRO A 485 -21.81 10.90 14.21
C PRO A 485 -21.88 12.33 14.79
N ASP A 486 -22.66 12.53 15.85
CA ASP A 486 -23.24 13.86 16.13
C ASP A 486 -22.19 14.92 16.54
N ASP A 487 -21.13 14.54 17.27
CA ASP A 487 -20.06 15.47 17.68
C ASP A 487 -19.05 15.80 16.56
N ARG A 488 -18.67 14.79 15.76
CA ARG A 488 -17.62 14.96 14.74
C ARG A 488 -18.11 15.75 13.52
N LEU A 489 -19.38 15.60 13.15
CA LEU A 489 -20.00 16.37 12.07
C LEU A 489 -20.16 17.82 12.47
N GLU A 490 -20.72 18.10 13.66
CA GLU A 490 -20.91 19.46 14.19
C GLU A 490 -19.57 20.18 14.36
N THR A 491 -18.61 19.53 15.00
CA THR A 491 -17.23 20.02 15.09
C THR A 491 -16.65 20.32 13.71
N GLY A 492 -16.80 19.41 12.75
CA GLY A 492 -16.31 19.59 11.40
C GLY A 492 -16.94 20.79 10.69
N MET A 493 -18.26 20.99 10.84
CA MET A 493 -18.98 22.14 10.27
C MET A 493 -18.50 23.46 10.88
N LYS A 494 -18.35 23.53 12.20
CA LYS A 494 -17.85 24.73 12.89
C LYS A 494 -16.43 25.08 12.44
N LEU A 495 -15.52 24.09 12.39
CA LEU A 495 -14.15 24.33 11.94
C LEU A 495 -14.07 24.68 10.45
N LEU A 496 -14.96 24.12 9.63
CA LEU A 496 -15.07 24.49 8.21
C LEU A 496 -15.54 25.94 8.05
N GLU A 497 -16.55 26.38 8.79
CA GLU A 497 -17.04 27.76 8.78
C GLU A 497 -15.92 28.74 9.12
N MET A 498 -15.19 28.49 10.21
CA MET A 498 -14.03 29.28 10.60
C MET A 498 -12.95 29.31 9.50
N PHE A 499 -12.67 28.17 8.86
CA PHE A 499 -11.71 28.09 7.77
C PHE A 499 -12.16 28.89 6.53
N LEU A 500 -13.45 28.86 6.18
CA LEU A 500 -13.98 29.62 5.05
C LEU A 500 -13.94 31.14 5.27
N ASP A 501 -14.01 31.57 6.53
CA ASP A 501 -13.93 32.98 6.93
C ASP A 501 -12.49 33.52 6.85
N ASP A 502 -11.52 32.84 7.47
CA ASP A 502 -10.17 33.38 7.66
C ASP A 502 -9.02 32.59 7.02
N GLY A 503 -9.31 31.44 6.39
CA GLY A 503 -8.33 30.58 5.73
C GLY A 503 -7.43 29.77 6.68
N LYS A 504 -7.64 29.83 7.99
CA LYS A 504 -6.82 29.08 8.95
C LYS A 504 -7.40 27.71 9.21
N ILE A 505 -6.55 26.68 9.10
CA ILE A 505 -6.96 25.31 9.37
C ILE A 505 -6.80 25.02 10.86
N ARG A 506 -7.89 24.61 11.51
CA ARG A 506 -7.95 24.34 12.94
C ARG A 506 -8.27 22.89 13.23
N GLY A 507 -7.81 22.44 14.40
CA GLY A 507 -8.16 21.16 14.99
C GLY A 507 -8.83 21.33 16.34
N ILE A 508 -9.33 20.23 16.89
CA ILE A 508 -9.86 20.19 18.26
C ILE A 508 -9.27 19.00 19.01
N THR A 509 -8.87 19.23 20.25
CA THR A 509 -8.34 18.18 21.14
C THR A 509 -9.49 17.38 21.79
N PRO A 510 -9.23 16.21 22.41
CA PRO A 510 -10.25 15.42 23.11
C PRO A 510 -10.99 16.16 24.24
N ASP A 511 -10.36 17.18 24.82
CA ASP A 511 -10.90 18.05 25.88
C ASP A 511 -11.60 19.32 25.34
N GLY A 512 -11.66 19.48 24.02
CA GLY A 512 -12.42 20.56 23.37
C GLY A 512 -11.61 21.84 23.08
N GLU A 513 -10.29 21.85 23.30
CA GLU A 513 -9.42 22.98 22.95
C GLU A 513 -9.30 23.10 21.42
N ILE A 514 -9.70 24.24 20.88
CA ILE A 514 -9.45 24.58 19.47
C ILE A 514 -8.03 25.12 19.32
N PHE A 515 -7.30 24.63 18.34
CA PHE A 515 -5.95 25.10 18.03
C PHE A 515 -5.72 25.26 16.53
N GLU A 516 -4.79 26.15 16.16
CA GLU A 516 -4.38 26.36 14.78
C GLU A 516 -3.28 25.37 14.39
N HIS A 517 -3.41 24.76 13.20
CA HIS A 517 -2.36 23.92 12.64
C HIS A 517 -1.29 24.78 11.94
N ASN A 518 -0.04 24.32 11.95
CA ASN A 518 1.00 24.92 11.12
C ASN A 518 0.76 24.59 9.64
N ILE A 519 0.54 25.63 8.83
CA ILE A 519 0.12 25.56 7.42
C ILE A 519 0.73 26.67 6.58
N SER A 520 0.65 26.54 5.25
CA SER A 520 0.93 27.61 4.30
C SER A 520 -0.30 28.52 4.16
N THR A 521 -0.22 29.74 4.70
CA THR A 521 -1.26 30.76 4.57
C THR A 521 -1.48 31.21 3.12
N GLU A 522 -0.40 31.22 2.31
CA GLU A 522 -0.54 31.54 0.90
C GLU A 522 -1.37 30.48 0.17
N LEU A 523 -1.08 29.20 0.41
CA LEU A 523 -1.76 28.11 -0.27
C LEU A 523 -3.24 28.01 0.12
N THR A 524 -3.57 28.24 1.39
CA THR A 524 -4.96 28.29 1.87
C THR A 524 -5.73 29.49 1.31
N ARG A 525 -5.11 30.67 1.22
CA ARG A 525 -5.71 31.84 0.57
C ARG A 525 -6.02 31.55 -0.90
N ARG A 526 -5.10 30.94 -1.63
CA ARG A 526 -5.31 30.53 -3.03
C ARG A 526 -6.43 29.49 -3.14
N PHE A 527 -6.43 28.50 -2.23
CA PHE A 527 -7.50 27.51 -2.15
C PHE A 527 -8.88 28.16 -2.06
N LEU A 528 -9.08 29.06 -1.10
CA LEU A 528 -10.35 29.77 -0.93
C LEU A 528 -10.70 30.69 -2.10
N GLY A 529 -9.70 31.35 -2.70
CA GLY A 529 -9.90 32.26 -3.83
C GLY A 529 -10.42 31.52 -5.07
N GLU A 530 -9.80 30.41 -5.43
CA GLU A 530 -10.15 29.65 -6.63
C GLU A 530 -11.38 28.76 -6.43
N LEU A 531 -11.57 28.19 -5.21
CA LEU A 531 -12.69 27.30 -4.92
C LEU A 531 -14.06 27.97 -5.12
N LYS A 532 -14.15 29.31 -4.97
CA LYS A 532 -15.37 30.09 -5.25
C LYS A 532 -15.91 29.92 -6.67
N ASN A 533 -15.02 29.61 -7.61
CA ASN A 533 -15.35 29.45 -9.03
C ASN A 533 -15.47 27.98 -9.46
N ILE A 534 -15.34 27.04 -8.52
CA ILE A 534 -15.32 25.60 -8.81
C ILE A 534 -16.60 24.95 -8.25
N PRO A 535 -17.42 24.30 -9.09
CA PRO A 535 -18.62 23.62 -8.62
C PRO A 535 -18.25 22.35 -7.85
N ILE A 536 -18.25 22.40 -6.51
CA ILE A 536 -17.96 21.24 -5.69
C ILE A 536 -19.08 20.20 -5.86
N ARG A 537 -18.75 19.04 -6.42
CA ARG A 537 -19.65 17.89 -6.51
C ARG A 537 -19.45 16.95 -5.32
N GLY A 538 -20.48 16.21 -4.92
CA GLY A 538 -20.38 15.16 -3.90
C GLY A 538 -19.49 13.97 -4.30
N THR A 539 -19.63 12.83 -3.65
CA THR A 539 -18.84 11.61 -3.92
C THR A 539 -19.67 10.39 -4.32
N TRP A 540 -21.00 10.41 -4.15
CA TRP A 540 -21.89 9.31 -4.58
C TRP A 540 -23.25 9.76 -5.08
#